data_AF-A0A6G9Z6Y9-F1
#
_entry.id   AF-A0A6G9Z6Y9-F1
#
_cell.length_a   1.000
_cell.length_b   1.000
_cell.length_c   1.000
_cell.angle_alpha   90.00
_cell.angle_beta   90.00
_cell.angle_gamma   90.00
#
_symmetry.space_group_name_H-M   'P 1'
#
loop_
_entity.id
_entity.type
_entity.pdbx_description
1 polymer ?
#
loop_
_entity_poly.entity_id
_entity_poly.type
_entity_poly.pdbx_seq_one_letter_code
_entity_poly.pdbx_strand_id
1 'polypeptide(L)'
;MVSVKQFQVTFDCAEPERVVRFWCEVLGYIPLHLDVRVGTGLVGEERLAVLEAECARLVALGAVRVRLLPADGDNESCLVMQDIEGNEFCLD
;
A
#
# COMPACT_ATOMS: atom_id res chain seq x y z
N MET A 1 3.26 -25.69 -1.27
CA MET A 1 2.56 -25.49 0.02
C MET A 1 3.26 -24.35 0.74
N VAL A 2 2.67 -23.16 0.71
CA VAL A 2 2.70 -22.16 1.80
C VAL A 2 1.30 -21.57 1.80
N SER A 3 0.54 -21.81 2.88
CA SER A 3 -0.76 -21.17 3.10
C SER A 3 -0.50 -19.83 3.75
N VAL A 4 -0.79 -18.73 3.06
CA VAL A 4 -0.69 -17.37 3.60
C VAL A 4 -1.83 -17.17 4.59
N LYS A 5 -1.53 -16.73 5.82
CA LYS A 5 -2.54 -16.34 6.79
C LYS A 5 -3.15 -14.99 6.38
N GLN A 6 -4.47 -14.97 6.23
CA GLN A 6 -5.24 -13.72 6.32
C GLN A 6 -5.14 -13.18 7.75
N PHE A 7 -4.77 -11.92 7.89
CA PHE A 7 -4.93 -11.14 9.11
C PHE A 7 -5.50 -9.78 8.74
N GLN A 8 -6.29 -9.22 9.65
CA GLN A 8 -6.87 -7.89 9.52
C GLN A 8 -6.13 -6.98 10.50
N VAL A 9 -5.64 -5.85 10.02
CA VAL A 9 -5.11 -4.78 10.86
C VAL A 9 -6.02 -3.58 10.64
N THR A 10 -6.58 -3.05 11.72
CA THR A 10 -7.43 -1.85 11.71
C THR A 10 -6.76 -0.85 12.65
N PHE A 11 -6.44 0.34 12.13
CA PHE A 11 -5.95 1.47 12.91
C PHE A 11 -7.00 2.57 12.87
N ASP A 12 -7.69 2.79 14.00
CA ASP A 12 -8.62 3.92 14.15
C ASP A 12 -7.82 5.22 14.21
N CYS A 13 -7.74 5.93 13.09
CA CYS A 13 -6.96 7.15 12.97
C CYS A 13 -7.52 8.08 11.91
N ALA A 14 -8.14 9.19 12.34
CA ALA A 14 -8.71 10.18 11.43
C ALA A 14 -7.65 10.96 10.62
N GLU A 15 -6.41 11.05 11.14
CA GLU A 15 -5.30 11.79 10.50
C GLU A 15 -3.96 11.05 10.73
N PRO A 16 -3.70 9.96 9.97
CA PRO A 16 -2.54 9.09 10.19
C PRO A 16 -1.20 9.82 10.12
N GLU A 17 -1.04 10.80 9.21
CA GLU A 17 0.18 11.61 9.17
C GLU A 17 0.44 12.42 10.45
N ARG A 18 -0.62 12.97 11.07
CA ARG A 18 -0.49 13.73 12.32
C ARG A 18 -0.10 12.82 13.47
N VAL A 19 -0.73 11.66 13.57
CA VAL A 19 -0.43 10.66 14.60
C VAL A 19 0.98 10.13 14.46
N VAL A 20 1.40 9.82 13.24
CA VAL A 20 2.77 9.38 12.93
C VAL A 20 3.78 10.46 13.36
N ARG A 21 3.62 11.71 12.91
CA ARG A 21 4.54 12.80 13.28
C ARG A 21 4.62 13.01 14.79
N PHE A 22 3.49 13.01 15.48
CA PHE A 22 3.45 13.16 16.94
C PHE A 22 4.25 12.08 17.65
N TRP A 23 4.07 10.80 17.30
CA TRP A 23 4.76 9.70 17.97
C TRP A 23 6.24 9.56 17.56
N CYS A 24 6.60 9.93 16.33
CA CYS A 24 8.01 10.07 15.92
C CYS A 24 8.74 11.08 16.81
N GLU A 25 8.14 12.25 17.05
CA GLU A 25 8.74 13.29 17.89
C GLU A 25 8.79 12.90 19.38
N VAL A 26 7.73 12.28 19.91
CA VAL A 26 7.65 11.93 21.34
C VAL A 26 8.55 10.75 21.72
N LEU A 27 8.65 9.74 20.85
CA LEU A 27 9.29 8.46 21.17
C LEU A 27 10.54 8.15 20.34
N GLY A 28 10.87 8.97 19.34
CA GLY A 28 11.89 8.63 18.33
C GLY A 28 11.46 7.46 17.44
N TYR A 29 10.15 7.23 17.30
CA TYR A 29 9.59 6.11 16.56
C TYR A 29 9.79 6.25 15.04
N ILE A 30 9.92 5.13 14.32
CA ILE A 30 9.98 5.09 12.85
C ILE A 30 8.61 4.66 12.31
N PRO A 31 8.00 5.41 11.36
CA PRO A 31 6.67 5.09 10.83
C PRO A 31 6.57 3.68 10.26
N LEU A 32 5.44 3.02 10.49
CA LEU A 32 5.11 1.75 9.85
C LEU A 32 4.74 2.00 8.38
N HIS A 33 5.47 1.38 7.45
CA HIS A 33 5.11 1.29 6.04
C HIS A 33 4.53 -0.10 5.76
N LEU A 34 3.33 -0.16 5.18
CA LEU A 34 2.67 -1.42 4.84
C LEU A 34 2.65 -1.61 3.32
N ASP A 35 3.42 -2.58 2.85
CA ASP A 35 3.42 -3.01 1.46
C ASP A 35 2.51 -4.21 1.27
N VAL A 36 1.54 -4.09 0.37
CA VAL A 36 0.71 -5.20 -0.07
C VAL A 36 1.34 -5.76 -1.34
N ARG A 37 1.97 -6.92 -1.24
CA ARG A 37 2.72 -7.52 -2.34
C ARG A 37 1.86 -8.43 -3.22
N VAL A 38 1.72 -8.08 -4.50
CA VAL A 38 1.00 -8.85 -5.52
C VAL A 38 1.78 -9.04 -6.82
N GLY A 39 2.79 -8.20 -7.10
CA GLY A 39 3.60 -8.24 -8.33
C GLY A 39 4.92 -9.01 -8.23
N THR A 40 5.12 -9.81 -7.18
CA THR A 40 6.44 -10.38 -6.84
C THR A 40 7.04 -11.19 -8.01
N GLY A 41 8.22 -10.77 -8.48
CA GLY A 41 8.95 -11.43 -9.57
C GLY A 41 8.51 -11.03 -10.98
N LEU A 42 7.58 -10.08 -11.11
CA LEU A 42 7.12 -9.54 -12.39
C LEU A 42 7.73 -8.16 -12.64
N VAL A 43 7.98 -7.84 -13.90
CA VAL A 43 8.57 -6.57 -14.34
C VAL A 43 7.78 -5.96 -15.50
N GLY A 44 7.98 -4.66 -15.75
CA GLY A 44 7.43 -3.96 -16.91
C GLY A 44 5.90 -4.01 -17.00
N GLU A 45 5.36 -4.19 -18.21
CA GLU A 45 3.92 -4.21 -18.46
C GLU A 45 3.18 -5.33 -17.73
N GLU A 46 3.83 -6.50 -17.56
CA GLU A 46 3.23 -7.64 -16.86
C GLU A 46 3.00 -7.33 -15.38
N ARG A 47 3.98 -6.70 -14.71
CA ARG A 47 3.82 -6.19 -13.35
C ARG A 47 2.68 -5.19 -13.28
N LEU A 48 2.69 -4.20 -14.17
CA LEU A 48 1.68 -3.13 -14.15
C LEU A 48 0.27 -3.70 -14.32
N ALA A 49 0.08 -4.67 -15.21
CA ALA A 49 -1.21 -5.33 -15.40
C ALA A 49 -1.72 -6.04 -14.12
N VAL A 50 -0.82 -6.68 -13.36
CA VAL A 50 -1.18 -7.33 -12.08
C VAL A 50 -1.53 -6.30 -11.01
N LEU A 51 -0.76 -5.23 -10.91
CA LEU A 51 -1.05 -4.13 -9.99
C LEU A 51 -2.41 -3.48 -10.30
N GLU A 52 -2.70 -3.22 -11.57
CA GLU A 52 -3.97 -2.64 -12.03
C GLU A 52 -5.15 -3.58 -11.76
N ALA A 53 -5.00 -4.89 -12.00
CA ALA A 53 -6.03 -5.88 -11.72
C ALA A 53 -6.35 -5.96 -10.21
N GLU A 54 -5.32 -5.94 -9.37
CA GLU A 54 -5.51 -5.95 -7.92
C GLU A 54 -6.10 -4.62 -7.42
N CYS A 55 -5.63 -3.49 -7.95
CA CYS A 55 -6.23 -2.17 -7.69
C CYS A 55 -7.72 -2.19 -8.00
N ALA A 56 -8.14 -2.73 -9.14
CA ALA A 56 -9.56 -2.85 -9.48
C ALA A 56 -10.34 -3.71 -8.47
N ARG A 57 -9.75 -4.81 -7.98
CA ARG A 57 -10.35 -5.65 -6.94
C ARG A 57 -10.52 -4.88 -5.62
N LEU A 58 -9.51 -4.12 -5.20
CA LEU A 58 -9.54 -3.34 -3.96
C LEU A 58 -10.51 -2.15 -4.07
N VAL A 59 -10.57 -1.47 -5.21
CA VAL A 59 -11.55 -0.41 -5.48
C VAL A 59 -12.98 -0.95 -5.38
N ALA A 60 -13.23 -2.16 -5.91
CA ALA A 60 -14.54 -2.80 -5.77
C ALA A 60 -14.92 -3.12 -4.30
N LEU A 61 -13.93 -3.18 -3.39
CA LEU A 61 -14.13 -3.34 -1.94
C LEU A 61 -14.21 -2.00 -1.18
N GLY A 62 -14.09 -0.87 -1.87
CA GLY A 62 -14.21 0.48 -1.31
C GLY A 62 -12.88 1.23 -1.13
N ALA A 63 -11.75 0.67 -1.58
CA ALA A 63 -10.49 1.38 -1.61
C ALA A 63 -10.48 2.49 -2.70
N VAL A 64 -9.55 3.43 -2.59
CA VAL A 64 -9.37 4.54 -3.54
C VAL A 64 -7.96 4.48 -4.13
N ARG A 65 -7.84 4.55 -5.46
CA ARG A 65 -6.55 4.74 -6.13
C ARG A 65 -6.11 6.20 -6.00
N VAL A 66 -4.91 6.44 -5.49
CA VAL A 66 -4.34 7.79 -5.33
C VAL A 66 -3.44 8.16 -6.50
N ARG A 67 -2.35 7.41 -6.73
CA ARG A 67 -1.38 7.69 -7.80
C ARG A 67 -0.61 6.45 -8.24
N LEU A 68 -0.20 6.44 -9.50
CA LEU A 68 0.81 5.50 -10.02
C LEU A 68 2.19 6.12 -9.87
N LEU A 69 3.13 5.35 -9.32
CA LEU A 69 4.55 5.65 -9.33
C LEU A 69 5.20 4.74 -10.40
N PRO A 70 5.50 5.27 -11.60
CA PRO A 70 6.17 4.47 -12.64
C PRO A 70 7.62 4.19 -12.24
N ALA A 71 8.15 3.07 -12.73
CA ALA A 71 9.54 2.70 -12.51
C ALA A 71 10.49 3.80 -13.02
N ASP A 72 11.50 4.14 -12.22
CA ASP A 72 12.43 5.24 -12.46
C ASP A 72 13.88 4.77 -12.75
N GLY A 73 14.08 3.45 -12.87
CA GLY A 73 15.37 2.81 -13.09
C GLY A 73 16.02 2.27 -11.82
N ASP A 74 15.63 2.79 -10.64
CA ASP A 74 16.07 2.31 -9.33
C ASP A 74 14.94 1.58 -8.58
N ASN A 75 13.70 2.02 -8.76
CA ASN A 75 12.49 1.46 -8.14
C ASN A 75 11.59 0.77 -9.18
N GLU A 76 10.93 -0.31 -8.76
CA GLU A 76 9.85 -0.93 -9.54
C GLU A 76 8.58 -0.06 -9.49
N SER A 77 7.67 -0.24 -10.45
CA SER A 77 6.40 0.50 -10.44
C SER A 77 5.53 0.02 -9.29
N CYS A 78 4.84 0.96 -8.61
CA CYS A 78 3.88 0.65 -7.55
C CYS A 78 2.66 1.59 -7.63
N LEU A 79 1.54 1.14 -7.04
CA LEU A 79 0.31 1.94 -6.94
C LEU A 79 0.10 2.38 -5.50
N VAL A 80 -0.02 3.70 -5.30
CA VAL A 80 -0.43 4.27 -4.02
C VAL A 80 -1.95 4.25 -3.95
N MET A 81 -2.48 3.65 -2.87
CA MET A 81 -3.90 3.48 -2.63
C MET A 81 -4.27 3.93 -1.21
N GLN A 82 -5.56 4.18 -1.01
CA GLN A 82 -6.18 4.39 0.29
C GLN A 82 -7.23 3.32 0.57
N ASP A 83 -7.33 2.86 1.80
CA ASP A 83 -8.43 1.97 2.22
C ASP A 83 -9.75 2.73 2.41
N ILE A 84 -10.78 2.05 2.91
CA ILE A 84 -12.10 2.63 3.17
C ILE A 84 -12.12 3.73 4.24
N GLU A 85 -11.05 3.84 5.04
CA GLU A 85 -10.90 4.84 6.12
C GLU A 85 -9.93 5.97 5.72
N GLY A 86 -9.30 5.88 4.54
CA GLY A 86 -8.37 6.89 4.01
C GLY A 86 -6.91 6.64 4.36
N ASN A 87 -6.55 5.46 4.89
CA ASN A 87 -5.16 5.14 5.22
C ASN A 87 -4.36 4.80 3.96
N GLU A 88 -3.20 5.42 3.77
CA GLU A 88 -2.33 5.21 2.61
C GLU A 88 -1.52 3.91 2.72
N PHE A 89 -1.47 3.15 1.62
CA PHE A 89 -0.61 1.98 1.44
C PHE A 89 -0.13 1.83 -0.02
N CYS A 90 0.90 1.02 -0.22
CA CYS A 90 1.45 0.71 -1.54
C CYS A 90 1.06 -0.70 -1.97
N LEU A 91 0.61 -0.84 -3.22
CA LEU A 91 0.59 -2.11 -3.95
C LEU A 91 1.89 -2.26 -4.72
N ASP A 92 2.62 -3.32 -4.42
CA ASP A 92 3.95 -3.64 -4.96
C ASP A 92 3.99 -5.07 -5.56
#